data_AF-A0A2A4SJD9-F1
#
_entry.id   AF-A0A2A4SJD9-F1
#
_cell.length_a   1.000
_cell.length_b   1.000
_cell.length_c   1.000
_cell.angle_alpha   90.00
_cell.angle_beta   90.00
_cell.angle_gamma   90.00
#
_symmetry.space_group_name_H-M   'P 1'
#
loop_
_entity.id
_entity.type
_entity.pdbx_description
1 polymer ?
#
loop_
_entity_poly.entity_id
_entity_poly.type
_entity_poly.pdbx_seq_one_letter_code
_entity_poly.pdbx_strand_id
1 'polypeptide(L)'
;MKRSINKQAALKKQTGAALLVIMLVLALTIASVLMAGIDRESRTVKNDKKIIQLLARASEAVKGYKIRVGGACNGFPCADTDSDGESDTLSIGELPWKTVGIKPLRDSYGLPFDYVVIDSATFQINEKPVP
;
A
#
# COMPACT_ATOMS: atom_id res chain seq x y z
N MET A 1 -38.80 -39.83 62.41
CA MET A 1 -37.60 -40.27 61.66
C MET A 1 -37.59 -39.56 60.30
N LYS A 2 -36.40 -39.11 59.87
CA LYS A 2 -36.02 -38.50 58.57
C LYS A 2 -35.77 -36.97 58.55
N ARG A 3 -34.44 -36.73 58.50
CA ARG A 3 -33.63 -35.51 58.52
C ARG A 3 -33.89 -34.56 57.36
N SER A 4 -33.80 -33.26 57.65
CA SER A 4 -33.54 -32.22 56.65
C SER A 4 -32.13 -32.40 56.07
N ILE A 5 -31.98 -32.27 54.76
CA ILE A 5 -30.68 -32.29 54.07
C ILE A 5 -30.41 -30.86 53.60
N ASN A 6 -29.69 -30.12 54.44
CA ASN A 6 -29.18 -28.79 54.12
C ASN A 6 -28.01 -28.96 53.12
N LYS A 7 -28.25 -28.69 51.84
CA LYS A 7 -27.20 -28.58 50.82
C LYS A 7 -26.67 -27.15 50.78
N GLN A 8 -25.91 -26.76 51.80
CA GLN A 8 -25.01 -25.62 51.71
C GLN A 8 -23.72 -26.11 51.06
N ALA A 9 -23.70 -26.14 49.73
CA ALA A 9 -22.48 -26.39 48.97
C ALA A 9 -21.50 -25.26 49.27
N ALA A 10 -20.42 -25.56 49.98
CA ALA A 10 -19.37 -24.63 50.29
C ALA A 10 -18.81 -24.03 48.99
N LEU A 11 -19.13 -22.77 48.73
CA LEU A 11 -18.51 -21.96 47.68
C LEU A 11 -17.05 -21.76 48.07
N LYS A 12 -16.19 -22.59 47.46
CA LYS A 12 -14.74 -22.51 47.58
C LYS A 12 -14.31 -21.13 47.04
N LYS A 13 -14.01 -20.18 47.92
CA LYS A 13 -13.43 -18.86 47.59
C LYS A 13 -12.01 -19.06 47.02
N GLN A 14 -11.90 -19.27 45.71
CA GLN A 14 -10.62 -19.20 44.97
C GLN A 14 -10.53 -17.88 44.21
N THR A 15 -10.40 -16.78 44.95
CA THR A 15 -10.21 -15.42 44.40
C THR A 15 -8.82 -15.21 43.78
N GLY A 16 -7.81 -16.00 44.19
CA GLY A 16 -6.44 -15.88 43.67
C GLY A 16 -6.24 -16.41 42.24
N ALA A 17 -6.87 -17.54 41.92
CA ALA A 17 -6.74 -18.15 40.58
C ALA A 17 -7.45 -17.34 39.50
N ALA A 18 -8.60 -16.75 39.82
CA ALA A 18 -9.35 -15.89 38.90
C ALA A 18 -8.54 -14.65 38.48
N LEU A 19 -7.80 -14.04 39.40
CA LEU A 19 -6.97 -12.87 39.11
C LEU A 19 -5.81 -13.21 38.16
N LEU A 20 -5.18 -14.38 38.33
CA LEU A 20 -4.13 -14.85 37.43
C LEU A 20 -4.67 -15.12 36.02
N VAL A 21 -5.87 -15.70 35.91
CA VAL A 21 -6.50 -15.95 34.59
C VAL A 21 -6.83 -14.63 33.89
N ILE A 22 -7.40 -13.65 34.59
CA ILE A 22 -7.71 -12.35 34.01
C ILE A 22 -6.42 -11.63 33.56
N MET A 23 -5.36 -11.67 34.38
CA MET A 23 -4.10 -11.03 34.03
C MET A 23 -3.42 -11.70 32.82
N LEU A 24 -3.50 -13.03 32.74
CA LEU A 24 -3.03 -13.79 31.57
C LEU A 24 -3.80 -13.39 30.31
N VAL A 25 -5.13 -13.33 30.37
CA VAL A 25 -5.96 -12.92 29.23
C VAL A 25 -5.60 -11.48 28.83
N LEU A 26 -5.44 -10.57 29.79
CA LEU A 26 -5.05 -9.18 29.52
C LEU A 26 -3.69 -9.10 28.82
N ALA A 27 -2.70 -9.84 29.31
CA ALA A 27 -1.37 -9.89 28.69
C ALA A 27 -1.42 -10.40 27.24
N LEU A 28 -2.21 -11.44 26.97
CA LEU A 28 -2.40 -11.98 25.62
C LEU A 28 -3.09 -10.98 24.69
N THR A 29 -4.09 -10.25 25.18
CA THR A 29 -4.77 -9.21 24.38
C THR A 29 -3.84 -8.07 24.01
N ILE A 30 -3.03 -7.57 24.95
CA ILE A 30 -2.06 -6.50 24.70
C ILE A 30 -1.01 -6.94 23.67
N ALA A 31 -0.46 -8.15 23.82
CA ALA A 31 0.50 -8.71 22.88
C ALA A 31 -0.09 -8.83 21.45
N SER A 32 -1.34 -9.27 21.35
CA SER A 32 -2.04 -9.41 20.06
C SER A 32 -2.26 -8.07 19.36
N VAL A 33 -2.65 -7.03 20.12
CA VAL A 33 -2.84 -5.67 19.59
C VAL A 33 -1.52 -5.07 19.10
N LEU A 34 -0.43 -5.27 19.85
CA LEU A 34 0.91 -4.81 19.46
C LEU A 34 1.39 -5.49 18.17
N MET A 35 1.23 -6.80 18.03
CA MET A 35 1.59 -7.53 16.81
C MET A 35 0.79 -7.04 15.59
N ALA A 36 -0.52 -6.81 15.76
CA ALA A 36 -1.37 -6.30 14.67
C ALA A 36 -1.00 -4.88 14.21
N GLY A 37 -0.43 -4.05 15.09
CA GLY A 37 0.09 -2.73 14.74
C GLY A 37 1.35 -2.81 13.88
N ILE A 38 2.29 -3.68 14.25
CA ILE A 38 3.58 -3.86 13.55
C ILE A 38 3.38 -4.45 12.14
N ASP A 39 2.44 -5.39 11.98
CA ASP A 39 2.15 -5.99 10.68
C ASP A 39 1.57 -5.00 9.67
N ARG A 40 0.84 -3.98 10.13
CA ARG A 40 0.31 -2.92 9.25
C ARG A 40 1.43 -2.05 8.70
N GLU A 41 2.37 -1.65 9.56
CA GLU A 41 3.53 -0.85 9.17
C GLU A 41 4.49 -1.62 8.25
N SER A 42 4.67 -2.93 8.49
CA SER A 42 5.48 -3.77 7.60
C SER A 42 4.85 -3.93 6.21
N ARG A 43 3.52 -3.97 6.11
CA ARG A 43 2.81 -4.09 4.83
C ARG A 43 2.89 -2.82 4.00
N THR A 44 2.77 -1.64 4.60
CA THR A 44 2.91 -0.36 3.89
C THR A 44 4.33 -0.21 3.35
N VAL A 45 5.35 -0.41 4.18
CA VAL A 45 6.77 -0.28 3.76
C VAL A 45 7.14 -1.27 2.65
N LYS A 46 6.62 -2.50 2.68
CA LYS A 46 6.86 -3.48 1.61
C LYS A 46 6.17 -3.11 0.30
N ASN A 47 5.00 -2.49 0.37
CA ASN A 47 4.27 -2.05 -0.81
C ASN A 47 4.93 -0.81 -1.44
N ASP A 48 5.39 0.13 -0.63
CA ASP A 48 6.08 1.34 -1.10
C ASP A 48 7.35 1.00 -1.87
N LYS A 49 8.16 0.06 -1.36
CA LYS A 49 9.36 -0.42 -2.05
C LYS A 49 9.04 -1.03 -3.42
N LYS A 50 7.93 -1.77 -3.54
CA LYS A 50 7.51 -2.35 -4.83
C LYS A 50 7.07 -1.25 -5.80
N ILE A 51 6.29 -0.27 -5.33
CA ILE A 51 5.80 0.84 -6.18
C ILE A 51 6.98 1.68 -6.68
N ILE A 52 7.95 2.00 -5.82
CA ILE A 52 9.15 2.75 -6.23
C ILE A 52 9.93 2.01 -7.32
N GLN A 53 10.08 0.69 -7.19
CA GLN A 53 10.74 -0.12 -8.22
C GLN A 53 9.96 -0.14 -9.55
N LEU A 54 8.63 -0.21 -9.48
CA LEU A 54 7.77 -0.17 -10.66
C LEU A 54 7.84 1.18 -11.37
N LEU A 55 7.81 2.29 -10.61
CA LEU A 55 7.96 3.65 -11.13
C LEU A 55 9.35 3.89 -11.72
N ALA A 56 10.40 3.38 -11.09
CA ALA A 56 11.77 3.46 -11.63
C ALA A 56 11.86 2.77 -13.00
N ARG A 57 11.28 1.57 -13.13
CA ARG A 57 11.22 0.85 -14.40
C ARG A 57 10.39 1.60 -15.45
N ALA A 58 9.27 2.20 -15.07
CA ALA A 58 8.47 3.03 -15.96
C ALA A 58 9.28 4.22 -16.49
N SER A 59 9.97 4.93 -15.59
CA SER A 59 10.83 6.07 -15.93
C SER A 59 11.94 5.67 -16.91
N GLU A 60 12.61 4.54 -16.67
CA GLU A 60 13.62 4.01 -17.58
C GLU A 60 13.06 3.67 -18.96
N ALA A 61 11.89 3.04 -19.02
CA ALA A 61 11.24 2.69 -20.29
C ALA A 61 10.86 3.94 -21.10
N VAL A 62 10.28 4.95 -20.45
CA VAL A 62 9.92 6.25 -21.06
C VAL A 62 11.18 6.96 -21.59
N LYS A 63 12.27 7.00 -20.81
CA LYS A 63 13.55 7.57 -21.25
C LYS A 63 14.14 6.78 -22.42
N GLY A 64 14.09 5.45 -22.35
CA GLY A 64 14.54 4.56 -23.42
C GLY A 64 13.75 4.74 -24.72
N TYR A 65 12.44 4.98 -24.63
CA TYR A 65 11.59 5.29 -25.79
C TYR A 65 12.04 6.59 -26.47
N LYS A 66 12.29 7.66 -25.71
CA LYS A 66 12.79 8.94 -26.24
C LYS A 66 14.10 8.78 -27.02
N ILE A 67 15.02 7.95 -26.53
CA ILE A 67 16.32 7.69 -27.18
C ILE A 67 16.14 6.87 -28.46
N ARG A 68 15.28 5.84 -28.43
CA ARG A 68 15.14 4.86 -29.52
C ARG A 68 14.27 5.34 -30.67
N VAL A 69 13.16 6.00 -30.34
CA VAL A 69 12.11 6.35 -31.31
C VAL A 69 12.04 7.87 -31.46
N GLY A 70 11.97 8.59 -30.34
CA GLY A 70 11.56 9.99 -30.32
C GLY A 70 10.08 10.11 -30.67
N GLY A 71 9.27 10.60 -29.74
CA GLY A 71 7.81 10.68 -29.91
C GLY A 71 7.25 12.08 -30.15
N ALA A 72 5.95 12.12 -30.47
CA ALA A 72 5.12 13.31 -30.33
C ALA A 72 5.03 13.71 -28.84
N CYS A 73 4.66 14.94 -28.47
CA CYS A 73 4.75 15.42 -27.08
C CYS A 73 6.22 15.53 -26.59
N ASN A 74 7.01 16.44 -27.19
CA ASN A 74 8.38 16.80 -26.74
C ASN A 74 9.41 15.65 -26.74
N GLY A 75 9.26 14.68 -27.65
CA GLY A 75 10.18 13.55 -27.80
C GLY A 75 9.91 12.38 -26.87
N PHE A 76 8.92 12.48 -25.97
CA PHE A 76 8.44 11.39 -25.11
C PHE A 76 7.26 10.68 -25.77
N PRO A 77 6.74 9.55 -25.25
CA PRO A 77 5.42 9.08 -25.68
C PRO A 77 4.34 10.05 -25.16
N CYS A 78 3.31 10.33 -25.97
CA CYS A 78 2.12 11.03 -25.47
C CYS A 78 1.34 10.14 -24.49
N ALA A 79 0.55 10.76 -23.61
CA ALA A 79 -0.26 10.03 -22.65
C ALA A 79 -1.35 9.19 -23.33
N ASP A 80 -1.75 8.13 -22.64
CA ASP A 80 -2.91 7.31 -22.97
C ASP A 80 -4.17 7.98 -22.42
N THR A 81 -5.19 8.21 -23.24
CA THR A 81 -6.41 8.93 -22.85
C THR A 81 -7.67 8.07 -22.89
N ASP A 82 -7.58 6.85 -23.40
CA ASP A 82 -8.69 5.89 -23.49
C ASP A 82 -8.44 4.58 -22.73
N SER A 83 -7.31 4.50 -22.00
CA SER A 83 -6.87 3.38 -21.17
C SER A 83 -6.54 2.10 -21.95
N ASP A 84 -6.23 2.19 -23.24
CA ASP A 84 -5.86 1.04 -24.07
C ASP A 84 -4.38 0.63 -23.94
N GLY A 85 -3.56 1.47 -23.32
CA GLY A 85 -2.12 1.31 -23.09
C GLY A 85 -1.22 1.87 -24.19
N GLU A 86 -1.77 2.44 -25.26
CA GLU A 86 -1.05 3.06 -26.36
C GLU A 86 -0.94 4.58 -26.16
N SER A 87 -0.06 5.23 -26.92
CA SER A 87 0.12 6.68 -26.79
C SER A 87 -0.80 7.40 -27.75
N ASP A 88 -1.54 8.37 -27.23
CA ASP A 88 -2.42 9.21 -28.03
C ASP A 88 -1.72 10.49 -28.48
N THR A 89 -2.41 11.62 -28.31
CA THR A 89 -2.00 12.94 -28.79
C THR A 89 -1.85 13.96 -27.66
N LEU A 90 -2.40 13.68 -26.48
CA LEU A 90 -2.36 14.59 -25.35
C LEU A 90 -1.15 14.31 -24.47
N SER A 91 -0.63 15.37 -23.85
CA SER A 91 0.48 15.27 -22.90
C SER A 91 0.04 14.87 -21.49
N ILE A 92 -1.24 14.65 -21.23
CA ILE A 92 -1.79 14.31 -19.92
C ILE A 92 -2.79 13.16 -20.04
N GLY A 93 -2.69 12.18 -19.15
CA GLY A 93 -3.51 10.97 -19.16
C GLY A 93 -2.83 9.85 -18.38
N GLU A 94 -3.02 8.62 -18.80
CA GLU A 94 -2.41 7.43 -18.24
C GLU A 94 -1.06 7.11 -18.89
N LEU A 95 -0.25 6.31 -18.20
CA LEU A 95 1.04 5.83 -18.72
C LEU A 95 0.80 4.86 -19.89
N PRO A 96 1.30 5.16 -21.12
CA PRO A 96 1.13 4.33 -22.31
C PRO A 96 2.06 3.11 -22.27
N TRP A 97 1.72 2.11 -21.45
CA TRP A 97 2.58 0.98 -21.11
C TRP A 97 2.94 0.09 -22.30
N LYS A 98 2.05 -0.08 -23.29
CA LYS A 98 2.35 -0.81 -24.53
C LYS A 98 3.38 -0.06 -25.37
N THR A 99 3.21 1.25 -25.52
CA THR A 99 4.11 2.11 -26.31
C THR A 99 5.54 2.08 -25.77
N VAL A 100 5.71 2.09 -24.44
CA VAL A 100 7.02 2.01 -23.80
C VAL A 100 7.51 0.56 -23.60
N GLY A 101 6.71 -0.44 -23.97
CA GLY A 101 7.10 -1.85 -23.97
C GLY A 101 7.22 -2.47 -22.58
N ILE A 102 6.38 -2.05 -21.62
CA ILE A 102 6.34 -2.60 -20.27
C ILE A 102 5.00 -3.29 -19.99
N LYS A 103 4.96 -4.11 -18.94
CA LYS A 103 3.69 -4.68 -18.45
C LYS A 103 2.82 -3.58 -17.85
N PRO A 104 1.48 -3.70 -17.89
CA PRO A 104 0.58 -2.72 -17.29
C PRO A 104 0.93 -2.52 -15.81
N LEU A 105 1.21 -1.28 -15.45
CA LEU A 105 1.56 -0.88 -14.10
C LEU A 105 0.31 -0.38 -13.41
N ARG A 106 0.02 -0.94 -12.23
CA ARG A 106 -1.11 -0.55 -11.39
C ARG A 106 -0.64 -0.26 -9.97
N ASP A 107 -1.30 0.69 -9.34
CA ASP A 107 -1.05 1.03 -7.93
C ASP A 107 -1.65 -0.02 -6.98
N SER A 108 -1.62 0.26 -5.66
CA SER A 108 -2.18 -0.65 -4.65
C SER A 108 -3.71 -0.81 -4.74
N TYR A 109 -4.40 0.07 -5.45
CA TYR A 109 -5.84 0.06 -5.66
C TYR A 109 -6.23 -0.52 -7.03
N GLY A 110 -5.25 -0.89 -7.86
CA GLY A 110 -5.48 -1.41 -9.21
C GLY A 110 -5.67 -0.31 -10.27
N LEU A 111 -5.44 0.94 -9.91
CA LEU A 111 -5.55 2.08 -10.82
C LEU A 111 -4.29 2.20 -11.69
N PRO A 112 -4.42 2.62 -12.96
CA PRO A 112 -3.29 2.97 -13.79
C PRO A 112 -2.55 4.19 -13.21
N PHE A 113 -1.28 4.35 -13.61
CA PHE A 113 -0.49 5.49 -13.18
C PHE A 113 -0.78 6.71 -14.06
N ASP A 114 -1.08 7.83 -13.42
CA ASP A 114 -1.14 9.13 -14.07
C ASP A 114 0.23 9.48 -14.69
N TYR A 115 0.17 10.03 -15.88
CA TYR A 115 1.32 10.39 -16.70
C TYR A 115 1.11 11.78 -17.30
N VAL A 116 2.16 12.60 -17.18
CA VAL A 116 2.17 13.92 -17.77
C VAL A 116 3.52 14.20 -18.40
N VAL A 117 3.50 14.75 -19.61
CA VAL A 117 4.67 15.28 -20.29
C VAL A 117 4.68 16.79 -20.08
N ILE A 118 5.64 17.25 -19.30
CA ILE A 118 5.87 18.67 -19.02
C ILE A 118 7.18 19.11 -19.68
N ASP A 119 7.21 20.37 -20.13
CA ASP A 119 8.47 21.00 -20.49
C ASP A 119 9.22 21.40 -19.22
N SER A 120 10.51 21.06 -19.18
CA SER A 120 11.46 21.46 -18.15
C SER A 120 11.44 22.96 -17.84
N ALA A 121 11.09 23.81 -18.81
CA ALA A 121 10.95 25.26 -18.60
C ALA A 121 9.80 25.63 -17.63
N THR A 122 8.85 24.73 -17.40
CA THR A 122 7.64 24.97 -16.58
C THR A 122 7.61 24.19 -15.26
N PHE A 123 8.59 23.31 -15.00
CA PHE A 123 8.60 22.48 -13.80
C PHE A 123 9.31 23.17 -12.62
N GLN A 124 8.54 23.53 -11.59
CA GLN A 124 9.06 24.01 -10.31
C GLN A 124 8.93 22.90 -9.26
N ILE A 125 10.06 22.36 -8.79
CA ILE A 125 10.05 21.43 -7.65
C ILE A 125 9.83 22.21 -6.36
N ASN A 126 8.60 22.19 -5.85
CA ASN A 126 8.34 22.58 -4.47
C ASN A 126 8.69 21.39 -3.57
N GLU A 127 9.97 21.21 -3.26
CA GLU A 127 10.37 20.28 -2.21
C GLU A 127 9.80 20.78 -0.88
N LYS A 128 8.74 20.14 -0.40
CA LYS A 128 8.33 20.30 1.00
C LYS A 128 9.34 19.51 1.84
N PRO A 129 9.97 20.12 2.85
CA PRO A 129 10.90 19.41 3.73
C PRO A 129 10.20 18.20 4.34
N VAL A 130 10.83 17.04 4.23
CA VAL A 130 10.41 15.83 4.95
C VAL A 130 10.77 16.06 6.43
N PRO A 131 9.81 15.96 7.37
CA PRO A 131 10.09 16.11 8.80
C PRO A 131 10.94 14.97 9.36
#